data_AF-A0A183DQZ5-F1
#
_entry.id   AF-A0A183DQZ5-F1
#
_cell.length_a   1.000
_cell.length_b   1.000
_cell.length_c   1.000
_cell.angle_alpha   90.00
_cell.angle_beta   90.00
_cell.angle_gamma   90.00
#
_symmetry.space_group_name_H-M   'P 1'
#
loop_
_entity.id
_entity.type
_entity.pdbx_description
1 polymer ?
#
loop_
_entity_poly.entity_id
_entity_poly.type
_entity_poly.pdbx_seq_one_letter_code
_entity_poly.pdbx_strand_id
1 'polypeptide(L)'
;LVGNVKTIIKRRKHETVGYPLHGLGLSIKIINGVGYREIPDCPGRMQGLMTTVGLAKDAAVKESNMTRIMDTISCVQFANDEKDYGMGLELGHNLFWSNYEVFDQMSKKVLMTAYNLLKREVFAEILEMHMRIRRRC
;
A
#
# COMPACT_ATOMS: atom_id res chain seq x y z
N LEU A 1 24.48 -8.19 22.30
CA LEU A 1 23.17 -7.76 21.73
C LEU A 1 23.30 -7.03 20.38
N VAL A 2 24.16 -6.02 20.22
CA VAL A 2 24.28 -5.22 18.97
C VAL A 2 24.69 -6.05 17.72
N GLY A 3 25.58 -7.04 17.87
CA GLY A 3 25.98 -7.92 16.77
C GLY A 3 24.84 -8.78 16.20
N ASN A 4 23.84 -9.11 17.03
CA ASN A 4 22.68 -9.89 16.62
C ASN A 4 21.68 -9.04 15.81
N VAL A 5 21.45 -7.79 16.25
CA VAL A 5 20.55 -6.84 15.57
C VAL A 5 21.00 -6.52 14.14
N LYS A 6 22.30 -6.30 13.91
CA LYS A 6 22.84 -6.05 12.56
C LYS A 6 22.55 -7.21 11.60
N THR A 7 22.70 -8.45 12.09
CA THR A 7 22.42 -9.66 11.32
C THR A 7 20.92 -9.82 11.03
N ILE A 8 20.06 -9.55 12.02
CA ILE A 8 18.60 -9.56 11.86
C ILE A 8 18.16 -8.54 10.80
N ILE A 9 18.67 -7.31 10.87
CA ILE A 9 18.35 -6.26 9.89
C ILE A 9 18.79 -6.67 8.48
N LYS A 10 20.01 -7.20 8.35
CA LYS A 10 20.52 -7.66 7.05
C LYS A 10 19.63 -8.77 6.47
N ARG A 11 19.27 -9.78 7.28
CA ARG A 11 18.36 -10.85 6.86
C ARG A 11 16.99 -10.31 6.45
N ARG A 12 16.40 -9.44 7.27
CA ARG A 12 15.10 -8.82 6.96
C ARG A 12 15.14 -8.07 5.63
N LYS A 13 16.21 -7.32 5.34
CA LYS A 13 16.36 -6.62 4.06
C LYS A 13 16.35 -7.58 2.86
N HIS A 14 16.92 -8.77 2.97
CA HIS A 14 16.88 -9.78 1.91
C HIS A 14 15.49 -10.40 1.71
N GLU A 15 14.68 -10.45 2.77
CA GLU A 15 13.30 -10.96 2.74
C GLU A 15 12.26 -9.86 2.43
N THR A 16 12.72 -8.62 2.24
CA THR A 16 11.86 -7.46 2.02
C THR A 16 11.43 -7.40 0.56
N VAL A 17 10.13 -7.17 0.35
CA VAL A 17 9.52 -6.96 -0.97
C VAL A 17 8.73 -5.67 -0.95
N GLY A 18 8.67 -4.98 -2.09
CA GLY A 18 8.02 -3.67 -2.21
C GLY A 18 8.65 -2.60 -1.33
N TYR A 19 8.47 -1.34 -1.72
CA TYR A 19 8.92 -0.20 -0.94
C TYR A 19 7.82 0.85 -0.97
N PRO A 20 6.85 0.75 -0.04
CA PRO A 20 5.84 1.78 0.06
C PRO A 20 6.48 3.13 0.41
N LEU A 21 5.73 4.23 0.26
CA LEU A 21 6.25 5.60 0.44
C LEU A 21 6.95 5.87 1.79
N HIS A 22 6.68 5.08 2.84
CA HIS A 22 7.38 5.16 4.13
C HIS A 22 8.79 4.51 4.14
N GLY A 23 9.20 3.82 3.08
CA GLY A 23 10.57 3.32 2.85
C GLY A 23 11.01 2.10 3.69
N LEU A 24 10.16 1.60 4.59
CA LEU A 24 10.49 0.47 5.49
C LEU A 24 10.47 -0.91 4.79
N GLY A 25 9.82 -0.98 3.63
CA GLY A 25 9.57 -2.21 2.88
C GLY A 25 8.59 -3.18 3.56
N LEU A 26 8.14 -4.20 2.82
CA LEU A 26 7.18 -5.19 3.32
C LEU A 26 7.87 -6.53 3.55
N SER A 27 7.44 -7.23 4.61
CA SER A 27 7.81 -8.62 4.84
C SER A 27 6.55 -9.47 4.71
N ILE A 28 6.53 -10.32 3.68
CA ILE A 28 5.37 -11.13 3.29
C ILE A 28 5.87 -12.53 2.96
N LYS A 29 5.06 -13.54 3.29
CA LYS A 29 5.39 -14.92 2.96
C LYS A 29 5.16 -15.14 1.47
N ILE A 30 6.21 -15.52 0.75
CA ILE A 30 6.14 -15.94 -0.65
C ILE A 30 6.31 -17.46 -0.71
N ILE A 31 5.38 -18.16 -1.35
CA ILE A 31 5.41 -19.62 -1.53
C ILE A 31 5.31 -19.89 -3.02
N ASN A 32 6.30 -20.59 -3.60
CA ASN A 32 6.36 -20.91 -5.02
C ASN A 32 6.17 -19.69 -5.93
N GLY A 33 6.73 -18.54 -5.54
CA GLY A 33 6.61 -17.28 -6.28
C GLY A 33 5.31 -16.51 -6.07
N VAL A 34 4.39 -17.01 -5.24
CA VAL A 34 3.09 -16.38 -4.94
C VAL A 34 3.08 -15.75 -3.54
N GLY A 35 2.63 -14.52 -3.46
CA GLY A 35 2.43 -13.71 -2.25
C GLY A 35 2.64 -12.22 -2.48
N TYR A 36 3.38 -11.83 -3.52
CA TYR A 36 3.67 -10.45 -3.89
C TYR A 36 4.01 -10.34 -5.38
N ARG A 37 3.46 -9.31 -6.01
CA ARG A 37 3.88 -8.81 -7.32
C ARG A 37 3.99 -7.29 -7.28
N GLU A 38 4.84 -6.74 -8.14
CA GLU A 38 5.06 -5.30 -8.21
C GLU A 38 3.82 -4.57 -8.74
N ILE A 39 3.64 -3.34 -8.26
CA ILE A 39 2.68 -2.43 -8.86
C ILE A 39 3.15 -2.12 -10.31
N PRO A 40 2.28 -2.21 -11.33
CA PRO A 40 2.66 -1.97 -12.73
C PRO A 40 3.33 -0.61 -12.99
N ASP A 41 3.06 0.36 -12.11
CA ASP A 41 3.72 1.65 -12.08
C ASP A 41 4.82 1.74 -11.04
N CYS A 42 5.94 2.39 -11.41
CA CYS A 42 7.01 2.62 -10.45
C CYS A 42 6.58 3.61 -9.35
N PRO A 43 7.13 3.50 -8.12
CA PRO A 43 6.69 4.30 -6.98
C PRO A 43 6.68 5.82 -7.21
N GLY A 44 7.68 6.35 -7.92
CA GLY A 44 7.76 7.78 -8.23
C GLY A 44 6.62 8.28 -9.13
N ARG A 45 6.20 7.49 -10.12
CA ARG A 45 5.05 7.82 -10.97
C ARG A 45 3.77 7.79 -10.15
N MET A 46 3.58 6.76 -9.34
CA MET A 46 2.40 6.62 -8.48
C MET A 46 2.26 7.78 -7.48
N GLN A 47 3.36 8.21 -6.85
CA GLN A 47 3.35 9.39 -5.97
C GLN A 47 2.95 10.67 -6.71
N GLY A 48 3.42 10.84 -7.94
CA GLY A 48 3.04 11.96 -8.82
C GLY A 48 1.55 11.96 -9.17
N LEU A 49 0.98 10.80 -9.51
CA LEU A 49 -0.46 10.64 -9.74
C LEU A 49 -1.27 11.04 -8.50
N MET A 50 -0.90 10.50 -7.33
CA MET A 50 -1.59 10.80 -6.06
C MET A 50 -1.51 12.29 -5.71
N THR A 51 -0.35 12.90 -5.86
CA THR A 51 -0.14 14.34 -5.63
C THR A 51 -1.00 15.18 -6.56
N THR A 52 -1.06 14.81 -7.85
CA THR A 52 -1.88 15.51 -8.84
C THR A 52 -3.36 15.43 -8.45
N VAL A 53 -3.87 14.25 -8.10
CA VAL A 53 -5.27 14.08 -7.68
C VAL A 53 -5.58 14.83 -6.37
N GLY A 54 -4.63 14.88 -5.43
CA GLY A 54 -4.78 15.56 -4.15
C GLY A 54 -4.77 17.09 -4.24
N LEU A 55 -4.07 17.67 -5.21
CA LEU A 55 -3.82 19.11 -5.30
C LEU A 55 -4.42 19.81 -6.53
N ALA A 56 -4.75 19.09 -7.61
CA ALA A 56 -5.26 19.68 -8.83
C ALA A 56 -6.62 20.35 -8.59
N LYS A 57 -6.76 21.58 -9.13
CA LYS A 57 -8.03 22.31 -9.18
C LYS A 57 -8.86 21.95 -10.42
N ASP A 58 -8.19 21.54 -11.48
CA ASP A 58 -8.83 21.11 -12.72
C ASP A 58 -9.47 19.72 -12.54
N ALA A 59 -10.78 19.64 -12.78
CA ALA A 59 -11.56 18.42 -12.59
C ALA A 59 -11.19 17.33 -13.61
N ALA A 60 -10.92 17.69 -14.87
CA ALA A 60 -10.56 16.73 -15.91
C ALA A 60 -9.17 16.12 -15.66
N VAL A 61 -8.22 16.94 -15.21
CA VAL A 61 -6.88 16.45 -14.78
C VAL A 61 -7.03 15.52 -13.58
N LYS A 62 -7.86 15.88 -12.60
CA LYS A 62 -8.10 15.04 -11.42
C LYS A 62 -8.74 13.71 -11.80
N GLU A 63 -9.75 13.73 -12.66
CA GLU A 63 -10.46 12.54 -13.14
C GLU A 63 -9.53 11.60 -13.91
N SER A 64 -8.79 12.11 -14.89
CA SER A 64 -7.86 11.30 -15.70
C SER A 64 -6.79 10.59 -14.85
N ASN A 65 -6.23 11.28 -13.85
CA ASN A 65 -5.26 10.68 -12.94
C ASN A 65 -5.91 9.73 -11.92
N MET A 66 -7.13 10.01 -11.47
CA MET A 66 -7.89 9.09 -10.62
C MET A 66 -8.19 7.78 -11.36
N THR A 67 -8.55 7.83 -12.64
CA THR A 67 -8.78 6.63 -13.47
C THR A 67 -7.55 5.72 -13.46
N ARG A 68 -6.34 6.26 -13.64
CA ARG A 68 -5.09 5.47 -13.57
C ARG A 68 -4.88 4.79 -12.21
N ILE A 69 -5.23 5.48 -11.12
CA ILE A 69 -5.17 4.90 -9.77
C ILE A 69 -6.21 3.78 -9.64
N MET A 70 -7.42 3.95 -10.18
CA MET A 70 -8.47 2.93 -10.17
C MET A 70 -8.13 1.71 -11.03
N ASP A 71 -7.45 1.90 -12.15
CA ASP A 71 -6.91 0.79 -12.96
C ASP A 71 -5.91 -0.03 -12.14
N THR A 72 -5.05 0.64 -11.37
CA THR A 72 -4.10 -0.03 -10.45
C THR A 72 -4.84 -0.79 -9.34
N ILE A 73 -5.93 -0.24 -8.80
CA ILE A 73 -6.79 -0.93 -7.83
C ILE A 73 -7.42 -2.19 -8.44
N SER A 74 -7.80 -2.14 -9.72
CA SER A 74 -8.31 -3.31 -10.45
C SER A 74 -7.22 -4.39 -10.60
N CYS A 75 -5.98 -4.00 -10.92
CA CYS A 75 -4.84 -4.92 -10.89
C CYS A 75 -4.63 -5.55 -9.50
N VAL A 76 -4.82 -4.78 -8.42
CA VAL A 76 -4.77 -5.33 -7.05
C VAL A 76 -5.87 -6.38 -6.81
N GLN A 77 -7.07 -6.21 -7.36
CA GLN A 77 -8.11 -7.24 -7.22
C GLN A 77 -7.72 -8.55 -7.91
N PHE A 78 -7.21 -8.47 -9.15
CA PHE A 78 -6.69 -9.66 -9.83
C PHE A 78 -5.52 -10.30 -9.06
N ALA A 79 -4.62 -9.49 -8.50
CA ALA A 79 -3.54 -9.99 -7.65
C ALA A 79 -4.08 -10.70 -6.40
N ASN A 80 -5.15 -10.18 -5.78
CA ASN A 80 -5.78 -10.83 -4.64
C ASN A 80 -6.40 -12.18 -5.02
N ASP A 81 -7.09 -12.29 -6.15
CA ASP A 81 -7.65 -13.56 -6.64
C ASP A 81 -6.55 -14.61 -6.88
N GLU A 82 -5.37 -14.14 -7.32
CA GLU A 82 -4.16 -14.94 -7.55
C GLU A 82 -3.27 -15.10 -6.30
N LYS A 83 -3.75 -14.62 -5.13
CA LYS A 83 -3.11 -14.69 -3.80
C LYS A 83 -1.83 -13.85 -3.62
N ASP A 84 -1.56 -12.92 -4.53
CA ASP A 84 -0.50 -11.91 -4.43
C ASP A 84 -0.95 -10.69 -3.61
N TYR A 85 -1.37 -10.94 -2.37
CA TYR A 85 -1.94 -9.93 -1.46
C TYR A 85 -0.97 -8.78 -1.16
N GLY A 86 0.34 -9.00 -1.34
CA GLY A 86 1.37 -7.99 -1.10
C GLY A 86 1.27 -6.75 -1.99
N MET A 87 0.75 -6.89 -3.22
CA MET A 87 0.54 -5.75 -4.11
C MET A 87 -0.50 -4.78 -3.52
N GLY A 88 -1.60 -5.33 -2.99
CA GLY A 88 -2.62 -4.55 -2.29
C GLY A 88 -2.09 -3.89 -1.02
N LEU A 89 -1.26 -4.60 -0.25
CA LEU A 89 -0.64 -4.05 0.95
C LEU A 89 0.25 -2.83 0.61
N GLU A 90 1.07 -2.93 -0.44
CA GLU A 90 1.94 -1.83 -0.89
C GLU A 90 1.13 -0.62 -1.36
N LEU A 91 0.16 -0.83 -2.27
CA LEU A 91 -0.67 0.26 -2.80
C LEU A 91 -1.48 0.94 -1.68
N GLY A 92 -2.06 0.13 -0.78
CA GLY A 92 -2.79 0.64 0.37
C GLY A 92 -1.93 1.53 1.26
N HIS A 93 -0.69 1.13 1.52
CA HIS A 93 0.27 1.95 2.27
C HIS A 93 0.65 3.23 1.51
N ASN A 94 0.85 3.17 0.19
CA ASN A 94 1.11 4.37 -0.63
C ASN A 94 -0.03 5.37 -0.55
N LEU A 95 -1.27 4.92 -0.74
CA LEU A 95 -2.47 5.76 -0.62
C LEU A 95 -2.57 6.38 0.77
N PHE A 96 -2.42 5.56 1.81
CA PHE A 96 -2.47 6.02 3.20
C PHE A 96 -1.38 7.05 3.53
N TRP A 97 -0.15 6.83 3.06
CA TRP A 97 0.98 7.70 3.36
C TRP A 97 1.02 8.98 2.51
N SER A 98 0.33 9.00 1.36
CA SER A 98 0.14 10.21 0.55
C SER A 98 -0.57 11.34 1.31
N ASN A 99 -1.36 10.96 2.33
CA ASN A 99 -2.05 11.86 3.25
C ASN A 99 -3.09 12.80 2.63
N TYR A 100 -3.54 12.56 1.40
CA TYR A 100 -4.66 13.30 0.80
C TYR A 100 -6.02 12.67 1.19
N GLU A 101 -6.95 13.49 1.67
CA GLU A 101 -8.27 13.04 2.17
C GLU A 101 -9.07 12.23 1.14
N VAL A 102 -8.94 12.58 -0.14
CA VAL A 102 -9.59 11.86 -1.26
C VAL A 102 -9.25 10.36 -1.29
N PHE A 103 -8.12 9.95 -0.72
CA PHE A 103 -7.69 8.56 -0.66
C PHE A 103 -7.98 7.85 0.66
N ASP A 104 -8.55 8.52 1.66
CA ASP A 104 -8.73 7.93 3.00
C ASP A 104 -9.62 6.68 2.96
N GLN A 105 -10.78 6.76 2.29
CA GLN A 105 -11.68 5.61 2.18
C GLN A 105 -11.07 4.49 1.33
N MET A 106 -10.35 4.83 0.27
CA MET A 106 -9.71 3.86 -0.61
C MET A 106 -8.57 3.12 0.10
N SER A 107 -7.68 3.86 0.75
CA SER A 107 -6.57 3.30 1.53
C SER A 107 -7.07 2.39 2.65
N LYS A 108 -8.13 2.80 3.37
CA LYS A 108 -8.78 1.98 4.39
C LYS A 108 -9.24 0.64 3.81
N LYS A 109 -10.05 0.66 2.75
CA LYS A 109 -10.58 -0.57 2.12
C LYS A 109 -9.47 -1.50 1.65
N VAL A 110 -8.49 -0.97 0.93
CA VAL A 110 -7.37 -1.76 0.38
C VAL A 110 -6.53 -2.39 1.49
N LEU A 111 -6.14 -1.61 2.50
CA LEU A 111 -5.32 -2.11 3.60
C LEU A 111 -6.07 -3.10 4.49
N MET A 112 -7.34 -2.84 4.82
CA MET A 112 -8.15 -3.80 5.59
C MET A 112 -8.26 -5.15 4.87
N THR A 113 -8.55 -5.14 3.57
CA THR A 113 -8.58 -6.36 2.75
C THR A 113 -7.23 -7.07 2.76
N ALA A 114 -6.13 -6.35 2.51
CA ALA A 114 -4.79 -6.93 2.50
C ALA A 114 -4.39 -7.53 3.85
N TYR A 115 -4.67 -6.84 4.96
CA TYR A 115 -4.38 -7.37 6.30
C TYR A 115 -5.19 -8.63 6.61
N ASN A 116 -6.47 -8.68 6.26
CA ASN A 116 -7.30 -9.86 6.47
C ASN A 116 -6.84 -11.06 5.63
N LEU A 117 -6.53 -10.84 4.35
CA LEU A 117 -6.01 -11.89 3.47
C LEU A 117 -4.64 -12.43 3.93
N LEU A 118 -3.83 -11.57 4.55
CA LEU A 118 -2.54 -11.94 5.16
C LEU A 118 -2.66 -12.52 6.57
N LYS A 119 -3.87 -12.66 7.13
CA LYS A 119 -4.13 -13.10 8.52
C LYS A 119 -3.42 -12.21 9.55
N ARG A 120 -3.62 -10.89 9.40
CA ARG A 120 -3.06 -9.81 10.23
C ARG A 120 -4.18 -8.91 10.76
N GLU A 121 -5.24 -9.51 11.29
CA GLU A 121 -6.50 -8.88 11.67
C GLU A 121 -6.28 -7.73 12.69
N VAL A 122 -5.33 -7.89 13.61
CA VAL A 122 -4.96 -6.84 14.57
C VAL A 122 -4.52 -5.54 13.87
N PHE A 123 -3.84 -5.62 12.72
CA PHE A 123 -3.48 -4.42 11.96
C PHE A 123 -4.69 -3.79 11.26
N ALA A 124 -5.66 -4.59 10.83
CA ALA A 124 -6.93 -4.07 10.33
C ALA A 124 -7.71 -3.33 11.42
N GLU A 125 -7.72 -3.85 12.65
CA GLU A 125 -8.35 -3.19 13.82
C GLU A 125 -7.67 -1.87 14.18
N ILE A 126 -6.32 -1.86 14.25
CA ILE A 126 -5.54 -0.64 14.50
C ILE A 126 -5.84 0.40 13.42
N LEU A 127 -5.85 -0.01 12.15
CA LEU A 127 -6.18 0.87 11.04
C LEU A 127 -7.60 1.41 11.16
N GLU A 128 -8.60 0.57 11.45
CA GLU A 128 -10.00 0.97 11.64
C GLU A 128 -10.13 2.09 12.68
N MET A 129 -9.47 1.91 13.83
CA MET A 129 -9.50 2.91 14.92
C MET A 129 -8.75 4.18 14.53
N HIS A 130 -7.59 4.06 13.87
CA HIS A 130 -6.83 5.21 13.40
C HIS A 130 -7.62 6.05 12.39
N MET A 131 -8.27 5.42 11.41
CA MET A 131 -9.02 6.13 10.37
C MET A 131 -10.21 6.94 10.94
N ARG A 132 -10.77 6.57 12.10
CA ARG A 132 -11.88 7.33 12.75
C ARG A 132 -11.45 8.69 13.28
N ILE A 133 -10.16 8.83 13.61
CA ILE A 133 -9.59 10.03 14.23
C ILE A 133 -8.54 10.72 13.36
N ARG A 134 -8.17 10.11 12.22
CA ARG A 134 -7.10 10.59 11.32
C ARG A 134 -7.21 12.07 10.96
N ARG A 135 -8.42 12.58 10.74
CA ARG A 135 -8.71 13.97 10.35
C ARG A 135 -9.30 14.80 11.49
N ARG A 136 -9.30 14.28 12.72
CA ARG A 136 -9.67 15.06 13.90
C ARG A 136 -8.45 15.85 14.34
N CYS A 137 -8.51 17.16 14.11
CA CYS A 137 -7.72 18.15 14.81
C CYS A 137 -8.63 18.83 15.82
#